data_AF-A0AAV4B3P5-F1
#
_entry.id   AF-A0AAV4B3P5-F1
#
_cell.length_a   1.000
_cell.length_b   1.000
_cell.length_c   1.000
_cell.angle_alpha   90.00
_cell.angle_beta   90.00
_cell.angle_gamma   90.00
#
_symmetry.space_group_name_H-M   'P 1'
#
loop_
_entity.id
_entity.type
_entity.pdbx_description
1 polymer ?
#
loop_
_entity_poly.entity_id
_entity_poly.type
_entity_poly.pdbx_seq_one_letter_code
_entity_poly.pdbx_strand_id
1 'polypeptide(L)'
;MVTDLLDEYMYEQSVLKHPRYSPYLAPCDFCLFPKMKEHLRDHRFDSGEGIILATKEAIRHLDKDSYVPTFNSWLWRIQKCIDNGGCYVEQNME
;
A
#
# COMPACT_ATOMS: atom_id res chain seq x y z
N MET A 1 11.15 21.55 9.89
CA MET A 1 11.47 20.86 11.17
C MET A 1 11.13 19.37 11.13
N VAL A 2 9.90 18.93 10.82
CA VAL A 2 9.60 17.49 10.62
C VAL A 2 9.89 17.05 9.17
N THR A 3 9.63 17.91 8.19
CA THR A 3 9.95 17.70 6.77
C THR A 3 11.45 17.52 6.55
N ASP A 4 12.26 18.39 7.15
CA ASP A 4 13.72 18.37 6.97
C ASP A 4 14.35 17.12 7.63
N LEU A 5 13.79 16.66 8.76
CA LEU A 5 14.18 15.41 9.42
C LEU A 5 13.77 14.18 8.62
N LEU A 6 12.61 14.20 7.98
CA LEU A 6 12.17 13.13 7.08
C LEU A 6 13.00 13.12 5.79
N ASP A 7 13.32 14.28 5.24
CA ASP A 7 14.18 14.41 4.06
C ASP A 7 15.59 13.90 4.35
N GLU A 8 16.21 14.29 5.47
CA GLU A 8 17.54 13.83 5.87
C GLU A 8 17.57 12.32 6.19
N TYR A 9 16.55 11.80 6.88
CA TYR A 9 16.44 10.37 7.21
C TYR A 9 16.11 9.49 5.99
N MET A 10 15.32 9.99 5.03
CA MET A 10 15.03 9.32 3.76
C MET A 10 16.21 9.40 2.78
N TYR A 11 17.05 10.43 2.87
CA TYR A 11 18.23 10.61 2.01
C TYR A 11 19.38 9.68 2.39
N GLU A 12 19.57 9.37 3.68
CA GLU A 12 20.59 8.39 4.13
C GLU A 12 20.12 6.92 4.10
N GLN A 13 18.82 6.66 4.18
CA GLN A 13 18.24 5.31 4.12
C GLN A 13 17.42 5.14 2.84
N SER A 14 18.08 4.77 1.74
CA SER A 14 17.39 4.50 0.46
C SER A 14 16.40 3.33 0.52
N VAL A 15 16.42 2.55 1.60
CA VAL A 15 15.51 1.41 1.83
C VAL A 15 14.93 1.48 3.24
N LEU A 16 13.60 1.62 3.33
CA LEU A 16 12.88 1.49 4.59
C LEU A 16 12.95 0.05 5.12
N LYS A 17 13.39 -0.12 6.37
CA LYS A 17 13.37 -1.43 7.03
C LYS A 17 11.93 -1.92 7.16
N HIS A 18 11.63 -3.07 6.58
CA HIS A 18 10.31 -3.71 6.64
C HIS A 18 10.36 -4.97 7.52
N PRO A 19 9.51 -5.09 8.55
CA PRO A 19 9.46 -6.29 9.39
C PRO A 19 8.94 -7.51 8.60
N ARG A 20 9.39 -8.70 8.99
CA ARG A 20 8.97 -9.95 8.34
C ARG A 20 7.50 -10.24 8.67
N TYR A 21 6.75 -10.74 7.68
CA TYR A 21 5.33 -11.12 7.80
C TYR A 21 4.39 -9.96 8.19
N SER A 22 4.69 -8.73 7.75
CA SER A 22 3.87 -7.55 8.04
C SER A 22 3.19 -6.95 6.81
N PRO A 23 2.35 -7.71 6.08
CA PRO A 23 1.65 -7.20 4.90
C PRO A 23 0.74 -6.00 5.23
N TYR A 24 0.23 -5.92 6.46
CA TYR A 24 -0.54 -4.77 6.95
C TYR A 24 0.28 -3.46 7.06
N LEU A 25 1.61 -3.52 6.93
CA LEU A 25 2.49 -2.35 6.86
C LEU A 25 3.01 -2.07 5.44
N ALA A 26 2.69 -2.92 4.46
CA ALA A 26 3.10 -2.76 3.08
C ALA A 26 1.97 -2.07 2.27
N PRO A 27 2.18 -0.84 1.76
CA PRO A 27 1.16 -0.12 0.99
C PRO A 27 0.63 -0.91 -0.21
N CYS A 28 1.47 -1.75 -0.81
CA CYS A 28 1.06 -2.61 -1.92
C CYS A 28 0.00 -3.64 -1.48
N ASP A 29 0.18 -4.26 -0.32
CA ASP A 29 -0.68 -5.34 0.16
C ASP A 29 -2.03 -4.84 0.67
N PHE A 30 -2.05 -3.73 1.42
CA PHE A 30 -3.31 -3.22 2.00
C PHE A 30 -4.06 -2.21 1.12
N CYS A 31 -3.42 -1.67 0.07
CA CYS A 31 -4.06 -0.65 -0.78
C CYS A 31 -3.98 -0.94 -2.27
N LEU A 32 -2.78 -1.06 -2.85
CA LEU A 32 -2.62 -1.21 -4.31
C LEU A 32 -3.31 -2.47 -4.84
N PHE A 33 -2.98 -3.64 -4.28
CA PHE A 33 -3.51 -4.91 -4.76
C PHE A 33 -5.02 -5.04 -4.52
N PRO A 34 -5.60 -4.63 -3.38
CA PRO A 34 -7.06 -4.58 -3.22
C PRO A 34 -7.75 -3.75 -4.30
N LYS A 35 -7.32 -2.50 -4.54
CA LYS A 35 -7.94 -1.63 -5.56
C LYS A 35 -7.78 -2.18 -6.97
N MET A 36 -6.62 -2.75 -7.28
CA MET A 36 -6.39 -3.42 -8.56
C MET A 36 -7.30 -4.64 -8.71
N LYS A 37 -7.44 -5.46 -7.65
CA LYS A 37 -8.35 -6.61 -7.64
C LYS A 37 -9.81 -6.20 -7.78
N GLU A 38 -10.24 -5.05 -7.28
CA GLU A 38 -11.61 -4.54 -7.51
C GLU A 38 -11.92 -4.28 -8.99
N HIS A 39 -10.91 -3.93 -9.80
CA HIS A 39 -11.08 -3.74 -11.24
C HIS A 39 -10.97 -5.06 -12.02
N LEU A 40 -10.16 -6.00 -11.52
CA LEU A 40 -9.90 -7.28 -12.18
C LEU A 40 -10.85 -8.40 -11.77
N ARG A 41 -11.53 -8.28 -10.61
CA ARG A 41 -12.49 -9.26 -10.13
C ARG A 41 -13.61 -9.44 -11.14
N ASP A 42 -14.22 -10.62 -11.10
CA ASP A 42 -15.38 -10.97 -11.92
C ASP A 42 -15.12 -10.99 -13.44
N HIS A 43 -13.86 -10.86 -13.87
CA HIS A 43 -13.43 -10.99 -15.26
C HIS A 43 -12.62 -12.28 -15.47
N ARG A 44 -12.86 -12.97 -16.60
CA ARG A 44 -12.01 -14.06 -17.08
C ARG A 44 -11.18 -13.56 -18.26
N PHE A 45 -9.92 -13.97 -18.28
CA PHE A 45 -8.98 -13.61 -19.34
C PHE A 45 -8.54 -14.89 -20.05
N ASP A 46 -8.63 -14.90 -21.39
CA ASP A 46 -8.28 -16.05 -22.21
C ASP A 46 -6.76 -16.14 -22.49
N SER A 47 -5.99 -15.09 -22.14
CA SER A 47 -4.54 -15.04 -22.34
C SER A 47 -3.82 -14.22 -21.27
N GLY A 48 -2.50 -14.46 -21.17
CA GLY A 48 -1.60 -13.68 -20.32
C GLY A 48 -1.52 -12.21 -20.74
N GLU A 49 -1.55 -11.93 -22.04
CA GLU A 49 -1.57 -10.58 -22.58
C GLU A 49 -2.84 -9.82 -22.14
N GLY A 50 -3.98 -10.51 -22.10
CA GLY A 50 -5.26 -9.95 -21.67
C GLY A 50 -5.22 -9.45 -20.22
N ILE A 51 -4.72 -10.28 -19.30
CA ILE A 51 -4.59 -9.86 -17.88
C ILE A 51 -3.53 -8.77 -17.68
N ILE A 52 -2.43 -8.77 -18.45
CA ILE A 52 -1.42 -7.70 -18.39
C ILE A 52 -2.03 -6.36 -18.82
N LEU A 53 -2.80 -6.34 -19.91
CA LEU A 53 -3.46 -5.12 -20.39
C LEU A 53 -4.48 -4.60 -19.38
N ALA A 54 -5.35 -5.48 -18.87
CA ALA A 54 -6.35 -5.12 -17.87
C ALA A 54 -5.70 -4.60 -16.57
N THR A 55 -4.57 -5.19 -16.16
CA THR A 55 -3.80 -4.73 -14.99
C THR A 55 -3.24 -3.33 -15.21
N LYS A 56 -2.71 -3.03 -16.41
CA LYS A 56 -2.23 -1.68 -16.75
C LYS A 56 -3.35 -0.66 -16.71
N GLU A 57 -4.53 -1.01 -17.24
CA GLU A 57 -5.71 -0.14 -17.15
C GLU A 57 -6.15 0.06 -15.69
N ALA A 58 -6.23 -1.00 -14.88
CA ALA A 58 -6.57 -0.90 -13.47
C ALA A 58 -5.63 0.05 -12.71
N ILE A 59 -4.32 -0.01 -12.98
CA ILE A 59 -3.33 0.89 -12.38
C ILE A 59 -3.49 2.34 -12.89
N ARG A 60 -3.82 2.54 -14.18
CA ARG A 60 -4.09 3.89 -14.73
C ARG A 60 -5.30 4.56 -14.10
N HIS A 61 -6.29 3.78 -13.66
CA HIS A 61 -7.47 4.29 -12.97
C HIS A 61 -7.20 4.62 -11.49
N LEU A 62 -6.03 4.26 -10.94
CA LEU A 62 -5.60 4.71 -9.63
C LEU A 62 -5.15 6.18 -9.72
N ASP A 63 -6.09 7.07 -9.44
CA ASP A 63 -5.86 8.52 -9.50
C ASP A 63 -4.75 8.98 -8.55
N LYS A 64 -4.09 10.11 -8.85
CA LYS A 64 -3.14 10.78 -7.96
C LYS A 64 -3.73 11.03 -6.57
N ASP A 65 -5.03 11.30 -6.52
CA ASP A 65 -5.78 11.53 -5.29
C ASP A 65 -5.87 10.28 -4.40
N SER A 66 -5.55 9.09 -4.93
CA SER A 66 -5.50 7.84 -4.17
C SER A 66 -4.23 7.69 -3.32
N TYR A 67 -3.12 8.35 -3.67
CA TYR A 67 -1.84 8.13 -2.98
C TYR A 67 -1.80 8.80 -1.61
N VAL A 68 -2.28 10.04 -1.50
CA VAL A 68 -2.27 10.77 -0.22
C VAL A 68 -3.03 10.01 0.88
N PRO A 69 -4.27 9.54 0.65
CA PRO A 69 -4.97 8.68 1.62
C PRO A 69 -4.22 7.38 1.93
N THR A 70 -3.53 6.79 0.95
CA THR A 70 -2.75 5.56 1.14
C THR A 70 -1.60 5.79 2.12
N PHE A 71 -0.84 6.86 1.95
CA PHE A 71 0.27 7.22 2.85
C PHE A 71 -0.23 7.64 4.24
N ASN A 72 -1.36 8.33 4.33
CA ASN A 72 -1.97 8.63 5.62
C ASN A 72 -2.41 7.34 6.35
N SER A 73 -3.02 6.39 5.64
CA SER A 73 -3.35 5.07 6.18
C SER A 73 -2.10 4.30 6.62
N TRP A 74 -1.01 4.39 5.84
CA TRP A 74 0.27 3.78 6.18
C TRP A 74 0.85 4.31 7.49
N LEU A 75 0.90 5.63 7.67
CA LEU A 75 1.36 6.27 8.90
C LEU A 75 0.51 5.84 10.11
N TRP A 76 -0.82 5.82 9.93
CA TRP A 76 -1.73 5.36 10.98
C TRP A 76 -1.50 3.89 11.35
N ARG A 77 -1.29 2.99 10.38
CA ARG A 77 -0.99 1.57 10.61
C ARG A 77 0.33 1.36 11.34
N ILE A 78 1.35 2.14 11.00
CA ILE A 78 2.64 2.12 11.71
C ILE A 78 2.44 2.50 13.18
N GLN A 79 1.75 3.62 13.44
CA GLN A 79 1.49 4.06 14.81
C GLN A 79 0.69 3.01 15.59
N LYS A 80 -0.37 2.46 14.97
CA LYS A 80 -1.19 1.42 15.61
C LYS A 80 -0.39 0.15 15.91
N CYS A 81 0.55 -0.23 15.05
CA CYS A 81 1.46 -1.35 15.28
C CYS A 81 2.41 -1.07 16.47
N ILE A 82 2.90 0.16 16.61
CA ILE A 82 3.72 0.58 17.77
C ILE A 82 2.89 0.48 19.05
N ASP A 83 1.68 1.05 19.04
CA ASP A 83 0.77 1.04 20.20
C ASP A 83 0.40 -0.39 20.63
N ASN A 84 0.34 -1.32 19.67
CA ASN A 84 0.04 -2.73 19.90
C ASN A 84 1.29 -3.59 20.19
N GLY A 85 2.43 -2.99 20.52
CA GLY A 85 3.66 -3.72 20.85
C GLY A 85 4.23 -4.57 19.70
N GLY A 86 3.94 -4.20 18.46
CA GLY A 86 4.36 -4.93 17.26
C GLY A 86 3.41 -6.06 16.83
N CYS A 87 2.31 -6.29 17.56
CA CYS A 87 1.32 -7.29 17.18
C CYS A 87 0.48 -6.86 15.96
N TYR A 88 -0.03 -7.85 15.23
CA TYR A 88 -0.89 -7.67 14.06
C TYR A 88 -2.09 -6.77 14.39
N VAL A 89 -2.40 -5.86 13.47
CA VAL A 89 -3.56 -4.96 13.57
C VAL A 89 -4.57 -5.38 12.50
N GLU A 90 -5.71 -5.89 12.94
CA GLU A 90 -6.85 -6.19 12.05
C GLU A 90 -7.43 -4.88 11.49
N GLN A 91 -7.80 -4.90 10.21
CA GLN A 91 -8.63 -3.84 9.65
C GLN A 91 -10.05 -4.03 10.18
N ASN A 92 -10.43 -3.34 11.24
CA ASN A 92 -11.83 -3.20 11.57
C ASN A 92 -12.48 -2.36 10.45
N MET A 93 -13.16 -3.04 9.52
CA MET A 93 -14.20 -2.42 8.69
C MET A 93 -15.43 -2.25 9.59
N GLU A 94 -15.50 -1.12 10.29
CA GLU A 94 -16.79 -0.54 10.70
C GLU A 94 -17.19 0.55 9.71
#